data_AF-A0A9D4M0L5-F1
#
_entry.id   AF-A0A9D4M0L5-F1
#
_cell.length_a   1.000
_cell.length_b   1.000
_cell.length_c   1.000
_cell.angle_alpha   90.00
_cell.angle_beta   90.00
_cell.angle_gamma   90.00
#
_symmetry.space_group_name_H-M   'P 1'
#
loop_
_entity.id
_entity.type
_entity.pdbx_description
1 polymer ?
#
loop_
_entity_poly.entity_id
_entity_poly.type
_entity_poly.pdbx_seq_one_letter_code
_entity_poly.pdbx_strand_id
1 'polypeptide(L)' 'MPDPGLPDLATMTNGAFAVDAQVNLLEQSLTEWIRVFYDSPGNRAAVKLFANGMDTLIVFNHASDEVYYLNRMYVR' A
#
# COMPACT_ATOMS: atom_id res chain seq x y z
N MET A 1 23.41 -3.21 3.69
CA MET A 1 23.28 -1.90 3.04
C MET A 1 21.80 -1.57 3.00
N PRO A 2 21.36 -0.38 3.42
CA PRO A 2 19.96 0.01 3.24
C PRO A 2 19.63 0.01 1.74
N ASP A 3 18.46 -0.51 1.39
CA ASP A 3 17.96 -0.54 0.02
C ASP A 3 17.68 0.90 -0.43
N PRO A 4 18.37 1.44 -1.45
CA PRO A 4 18.28 2.85 -1.82
C PRO A 4 16.90 3.28 -2.33
N GLY A 5 15.98 2.34 -2.59
CA GLY A 5 14.60 2.62 -2.99
C GLY A 5 13.58 2.61 -1.84
N LEU A 6 13.93 2.04 -0.68
CA LEU A 6 13.00 1.95 0.45
C LEU A 6 13.30 3.06 1.47
N PRO A 7 12.30 3.87 1.84
CA PRO A 7 12.52 4.91 2.84
C PRO A 7 12.96 4.27 4.15
N ASP A 8 14.06 4.78 4.73
CA ASP A 8 14.53 4.34 6.04
C ASP A 8 13.52 4.81 7.11
N LEU A 9 12.71 3.86 7.60
CA LEU A 9 11.66 4.09 8.59
C LEU A 9 12.18 4.78 9.85
N ALA A 10 13.44 4.54 10.22
CA ALA A 10 14.06 5.13 11.40
C ALA A 10 14.29 6.65 11.26
N THR A 11 14.32 7.16 10.03
CA THR A 11 14.58 8.58 9.73
C THR A 11 13.32 9.41 9.50
N MET A 12 12.14 8.77 9.49
CA MET A 12 10.89 9.45 9.15
C MET A 12 10.30 10.10 10.39
N THR A 13 9.99 11.39 10.30
CA THR A 13 9.69 12.28 11.43
C THR A 13 8.50 11.85 12.29
N ASN A 14 7.72 10.85 11.87
CA ASN A 14 6.66 10.20 12.66
C ASN A 14 6.54 8.68 12.37
N GLY A 15 7.56 8.05 11.77
CA GLY A 15 7.51 6.62 11.38
C GLY A 15 6.42 6.29 10.35
N ALA A 16 5.90 7.28 9.63
CA ALA A 16 4.87 7.13 8.61
C ALA A 16 5.41 7.53 7.23
N PHE A 17 4.99 6.81 6.19
CA PHE A 17 5.39 7.09 4.80
C PHE A 17 4.34 6.69 3.78
N ALA A 18 4.49 7.24 2.59
CA ALA A 18 3.80 6.80 1.40
C ALA A 18 4.77 6.75 0.22
N VAL A 19 4.72 5.68 -0.57
CA VAL A 19 5.57 5.48 -1.74
C VAL A 19 4.76 4.89 -2.88
N ASP A 20 5.04 5.33 -4.10
CA ASP A 20 4.51 4.73 -5.32
C ASP A 20 5.47 3.63 -5.80
N ALA A 21 4.93 2.46 -6.13
CA ALA A 21 5.71 1.31 -6.58
C ALA A 21 5.00 0.61 -7.74
N GLN A 22 5.76 -0.08 -8.59
CA GLN A 22 5.23 -1.02 -9.55
C GLN A 22 5.28 -2.43 -8.98
N VAL A 23 4.18 -3.17 -9.11
CA VAL A 23 4.11 -4.57 -8.69
C VAL A 23 3.69 -5.45 -9.84
N ASN A 24 4.33 -6.62 -9.92
CA ASN A 24 3.95 -7.67 -10.86
C ASN A 24 2.90 -8.56 -10.19
N LEU A 25 1.65 -8.45 -10.65
CA LEU A 25 0.54 -9.30 -10.28
C LEU A 25 0.65 -10.60 -11.09
N LEU A 26 1.46 -11.55 -10.61
CA LEU A 26 1.82 -12.77 -11.34
C LEU A 26 0.60 -13.59 -11.78
N GLU A 27 -0.41 -13.73 -10.91
CA GLU A 27 -1.66 -14.44 -11.22
C GLU A 27 -2.48 -13.78 -12.34
N GLN A 28 -2.29 -12.48 -12.54
CA GLN A 28 -2.97 -11.70 -13.58
C GLN A 28 -2.06 -11.43 -14.79
N SER A 29 -0.79 -11.84 -14.73
CA SER A 29 0.24 -11.53 -15.74
C SER A 29 0.29 -10.04 -16.10
N LEU A 30 0.17 -9.17 -15.09
CA LEU A 30 0.06 -7.72 -15.25
C LEU A 30 1.03 -6.98 -14.32
N THR A 31 1.57 -5.86 -14.79
CA THR A 31 2.34 -4.92 -13.96
C THR A 31 1.49 -3.69 -13.71
N GLU A 32 1.30 -3.34 -12.44
CA GLU A 32 0.46 -2.21 -12.05
C GLU A 32 1.17 -1.25 -11.11
N TRP A 33 0.75 0.01 -11.14
CA TRP A 33 1.17 1.00 -10.16
C TRP A 33 0.30 0.90 -8.91
N ILE A 34 0.97 0.85 -7.76
CA ILE A 34 0.35 0.91 -6.44
C ILE A 34 0.92 2.06 -5.63
N ARG A 35 0.14 2.52 -4.66
CA ARG A 35 0.65 3.36 -3.57
C ARG A 35 0.63 2.58 -2.28
N VAL A 36 1.79 2.47 -1.65
CA VAL A 36 1.96 1.84 -0.34
C VAL A 36 1.96 2.94 0.72
N PHE A 37 1.25 2.72 1.81
CA PHE A 37 1.21 3.57 2.98
C PHE A 37 1.63 2.75 4.20
N TYR A 38 2.35 3.37 5.11
CA TYR A 38 2.67 2.81 6.40
C TYR A 38 2.60 3.88 7.47
N ASP A 39 2.11 3.49 8.65
CA ASP A 39 1.92 4.33 9.82
C ASP A 39 2.37 3.53 11.04
N SER A 40 3.62 3.75 11.47
CA SER A 40 4.21 3.09 12.64
C SER A 40 3.46 3.37 13.94
N PRO A 41 3.10 4.64 14.29
CA PRO A 41 2.32 4.93 15.50
C PRO A 41 0.98 4.20 15.57
N GLY A 42 0.27 4.09 14.44
CA GLY A 42 -0.97 3.33 14.36
C GLY A 42 -0.78 1.83 14.21
N ASN A 43 0.44 1.35 13.95
CA ASN A 43 0.76 0.00 13.51
C ASN A 43 -0.12 -0.47 12.33
N ARG A 44 -0.20 0.38 11.29
CA ARG A 44 -1.05 0.17 10.11
C ARG A 44 -0.23 0.22 8.83
N ALA A 45 -0.61 -0.60 7.87
CA ALA A 45 -0.14 -0.53 6.49
C ALA A 45 -1.34 -0.47 5.54
N ALA A 46 -1.19 0.16 4.38
CA ALA A 46 -2.22 0.10 3.35
C ALA A 46 -1.61 0.04 1.95
N VAL A 47 -2.32 -0.61 1.03
CA VAL A 47 -1.98 -0.65 -0.38
C VAL A 47 -3.17 -0.18 -1.18
N LYS A 48 -2.94 0.82 -2.02
CA LYS A 48 -3.92 1.33 -2.97
C LYS A 48 -3.53 0.88 -4.38
N LEU A 49 -4.42 0.16 -5.05
CA LEU A 49 -4.26 -0.32 -6.41
C LEU A 49 -5.29 0.36 -7.31
N PHE A 50 -4.81 0.86 -8.45
CA PHE A 50 -5.66 1.37 -9.52
C PHE A 50 -5.46 0.48 -10.75
N ALA A 51 -6.28 -0.56 -10.88
CA ALA A 51 -6.17 -1.51 -11.98
C ALA A 51 -7.55 -1.78 -12.58
N ASN A 52 -7.62 -1.95 -13.91
CA ASN A 52 -8.83 -2.36 -14.62
C ASN A 52 -10.10 -1.51 -14.31
N GLY A 53 -9.93 -0.20 -14.07
CA GLY A 53 -11.04 0.71 -13.75
C GLY A 53 -11.60 0.57 -12.32
N MET A 54 -10.94 -0.23 -11.47
CA MET A 54 -11.28 -0.35 -10.04
C MET A 54 -10.28 0.42 -9.18
N ASP A 55 -10.80 1.09 -8.15
CA ASP A 55 -10.00 1.66 -7.07
C ASP A 55 -10.15 0.76 -5.84
N THR A 56 -9.07 0.02 -5.54
CA THR A 56 -8.99 -0.95 -4.43
C THR A 56 -8.03 -0.41 -3.38
N LEU A 57 -8.50 -0.29 -2.14
CA LEU A 57 -7.67 0.02 -0.98
C LEU A 57 -7.74 -1.15 0.01
N ILE A 58 -6.59 -1.72 0.32
CA ILE A 58 -6.45 -2.76 1.34
C ILE A 58 -5.74 -2.14 2.52
N VAL A 59 -6.31 -2.23 3.73
CA VAL A 59 -5.70 -1.72 4.96
C VAL A 59 -5.44 -2.89 5.90
N PHE A 60 -4.19 -3.05 6.30
CA PHE A 60 -3.74 -3.97 7.32
C PHE A 60 -3.60 -3.20 8.63
N ASN A 61 -4.44 -3.51 9.61
CA ASN A 61 -4.34 -2.97 10.96
C ASN A 61 -3.71 -4.01 11.87
N HIS A 62 -2.40 -3.94 12.06
CA HIS A 62 -1.66 -4.90 12.88
C HIS A 62 -1.90 -4.71 14.38
N ALA A 63 -2.41 -3.54 14.81
CA ALA A 63 -2.76 -3.31 16.21
C ALA A 63 -3.99 -4.13 16.65
N SER A 64 -4.96 -4.33 15.76
CA SER A 64 -6.18 -5.09 16.01
C SER A 64 -6.24 -6.45 15.31
N ASP A 65 -5.20 -6.81 14.53
CA ASP A 65 -5.16 -8.00 13.68
C ASP A 65 -6.33 -8.07 12.67
N GLU A 66 -6.63 -6.93 12.05
CA GLU A 66 -7.75 -6.78 11.12
C GLU A 66 -7.28 -6.41 9.72
N VAL A 67 -8.00 -6.89 8.70
CA VAL A 67 -7.80 -6.52 7.30
C VAL A 67 -9.08 -5.95 6.74
N TYR A 68 -9.01 -4.72 6.21
CA TYR A 68 -10.12 -4.03 5.59
C TYR A 68 -9.94 -3.98 4.08
N TYR A 69 -10.95 -4.47 3.34
CA TYR A 69 -11.00 -4.40 1.89
C TYR A 69 -12.02 -3.34 1.46
N LEU A 70 -11.52 -2.24 0.91
CA LEU A 70 -12.32 -1.10 0.49
C LEU A 70 -12.26 -0.99 -1.03
N ASN A 71 -13.32 -1.47 -1.69
CA ASN A 71 -13.44 -1.40 -3.15
C ASN A 71 -14.43 -0.33 -3.55
N ARG A 72 -14.02 0.58 -4.44
CA ARG A 72 -14.93 1.49 -5.15
C ARG A 72 -14.93 1.15 -6.62
N MET A 73 -16.08 0.71 -7.12
CA MET A 73 -16.33 0.60 -8.55
C MET A 73 -16.80 1.95 -9.06
N TYR A 74 -16.15 2.47 -10.10
CA TYR A 74 -16.68 3.59 -10.87
C TYR A 74 -17.68 3.02 -11.88
N VAL A 75 -18.97 3.17 -11.59
CA VAL A 75 -20.02 2.98 -12.61
C VAL A 75 -20.01 4.25 -13.47
N ARG A 76 -19.67 4.10 -14.75
CA ARG A 76 -19.80 5.18 -15.73
C ARG A 76 -21.26 5.49 -16.03
#